data_AF-A0A453SWU2-F1
#
_entry.id   AF-A0A453SWU2-F1
#
_cell.length_a   1.000
_cell.length_b   1.000
_cell.length_c   1.000
_cell.angle_alpha   90.00
_cell.angle_beta   90.00
_cell.angle_gamma   90.00
#
_symmetry.space_group_name_H-M   'P 1'
#
loop_
_entity.id
_entity.type
_entity.pdbx_description
1 polymer ?
#
loop_
_entity_poly.entity_id
_entity_poly.type
_entity_poly.pdbx_seq_one_letter_code
_entity_poly.pdbx_strand_id
1 'polypeptide(L)'
;LKVRKHIREEIRDSKFSILVDETCDVAKREQMALVPRFVDEYRILQERFFALIHVTNTKAATLKEVLSSLLSKHAFDVQNLRGQGYDGASNMRGSSMACKLFFLENVHMRIMSTAMLIACNLR
;
A
#
# COMPACT_ATOMS: atom_id res chain seq x y z
N LEU A 1 -17.49 3.93 -7.63
CA LEU A 1 -16.65 3.95 -8.86
C LEU A 1 -15.94 5.31 -9.07
N LYS A 2 -16.58 6.47 -8.84
CA LYS A 2 -15.97 7.79 -9.08
C LYS A 2 -14.70 8.07 -8.26
N VAL A 3 -14.69 7.72 -6.97
CA VAL A 3 -13.55 8.03 -6.06
C VAL A 3 -12.25 7.31 -6.46
N ARG A 4 -12.29 6.00 -6.74
CA ARG A 4 -11.09 5.25 -7.14
C ARG A 4 -10.49 5.76 -8.44
N LYS A 5 -11.35 6.15 -9.39
CA LYS A 5 -10.91 6.75 -10.66
C LYS A 5 -10.25 8.11 -10.39
N HIS A 6 -10.85 8.93 -9.54
CA HIS A 6 -10.27 10.22 -9.14
C HIS A 6 -8.90 10.06 -8.48
N ILE A 7 -8.76 9.15 -7.51
CA ILE A 7 -7.45 8.88 -6.87
C ILE A 7 -6.43 8.42 -7.92
N ARG A 8 -6.82 7.57 -8.87
CA ARG A 8 -5.93 7.15 -9.96
C ARG A 8 -5.52 8.33 -10.85
N GLU A 9 -6.44 9.25 -11.13
CA GLU A 9 -6.21 10.49 -11.89
C GLU A 9 -5.42 11.56 -11.12
N GLU A 10 -5.42 11.54 -9.79
CA GLU A 10 -4.51 12.32 -8.94
C GLU A 10 -3.08 11.78 -9.06
N ILE A 11 -2.93 10.45 -9.05
CA ILE A 11 -1.60 9.79 -9.09
C ILE A 11 -0.97 9.86 -10.48
N ARG A 12 -1.75 9.69 -11.56
CA ARG A 12 -1.26 9.69 -12.96
C ARG A 12 -0.01 8.82 -13.16
N ASP A 13 1.09 9.41 -13.61
CA ASP A 13 2.36 8.72 -13.81
C ASP A 13 3.38 9.07 -12.72
N SER A 14 2.92 9.71 -11.64
CA SER A 14 3.75 10.01 -10.48
C SER A 14 4.20 8.73 -9.79
N LYS A 15 5.40 8.80 -9.24
CA LYS A 15 5.93 7.73 -8.40
C LYS A 15 5.13 7.66 -7.10
N PHE A 16 4.80 6.45 -6.67
CA PHE A 16 3.98 6.22 -5.48
C PHE A 16 4.50 5.04 -4.67
N SER A 17 4.16 5.01 -3.39
CA SER A 17 4.25 3.81 -2.56
C SER A 17 2.87 3.36 -2.14
N ILE A 18 2.76 2.16 -1.60
CA ILE A 18 1.51 1.63 -1.06
C ILE A 18 1.69 1.25 0.40
N LEU A 19 0.63 1.46 1.15
CA LEU A 19 0.47 1.00 2.52
C LEU A 19 -0.66 -0.02 2.50
N VAL A 20 -0.38 -1.19 3.05
CA VAL A 20 -1.28 -2.33 3.10
C VAL A 20 -1.48 -2.69 4.57
N ASP A 21 -2.73 -2.79 4.97
CA ASP A 21 -3.10 -3.13 6.35
C ASP A 21 -4.03 -4.34 6.36
N GLU A 22 -3.80 -5.23 7.32
CA GLU A 22 -4.58 -6.44 7.55
C GLU A 22 -5.60 -6.16 8.66
N THR A 23 -6.88 -6.36 8.38
CA THR A 23 -7.94 -6.13 9.36
C THR A 23 -9.02 -7.20 9.27
N CYS A 24 -9.94 -7.23 10.24
CA CYS A 24 -11.07 -8.15 10.21
C CYS A 24 -12.38 -7.42 10.46
N ASP A 25 -13.45 -7.87 9.80
CA ASP A 25 -14.78 -7.30 9.99
C ASP A 25 -15.45 -7.79 11.29
N VAL A 26 -16.65 -7.28 11.58
CA VAL A 26 -17.45 -7.67 12.77
C VAL A 26 -17.77 -9.18 12.81
N ALA A 27 -17.71 -9.87 11.67
CA ALA A 27 -17.92 -11.30 11.54
C ALA A 27 -16.59 -12.10 11.56
N LYS A 28 -15.47 -11.45 11.92
CA LYS A 28 -14.11 -12.01 11.96
C LYS A 28 -13.61 -12.51 10.59
N ARG A 29 -14.08 -11.90 9.50
CA ARG A 29 -13.57 -12.21 8.16
C ARG A 29 -12.39 -11.30 7.84
N GLU A 30 -11.34 -11.91 7.32
CA GLU A 30 -10.11 -11.21 6.96
C GLU A 30 -10.35 -10.21 5.81
N GLN A 31 -9.69 -9.06 5.93
CA GLN A 31 -9.74 -7.96 4.99
C GLN A 31 -8.35 -7.34 4.82
N MET A 32 -8.12 -6.74 3.65
CA MET A 32 -6.92 -6.01 3.31
C MET A 32 -7.30 -4.59 2.89
N ALA A 33 -6.76 -3.59 3.57
CA ALA A 33 -6.84 -2.20 3.17
C ALA A 33 -5.66 -1.81 2.28
N LEU A 34 -5.89 -0.99 1.26
CA LEU A 34 -4.86 -0.41 0.41
C LEU A 34 -4.95 1.12 0.44
N VAL A 35 -3.81 1.74 0.73
CA VAL A 35 -3.65 3.20 0.76
C VAL A 35 -2.41 3.58 -0.08
N PRO A 36 -2.58 4.08 -1.31
CA PRO A 36 -1.50 4.70 -2.05
C PRO A 36 -1.04 5.99 -1.38
N ARG A 37 0.28 6.18 -1.37
CA ARG A 37 1.00 7.35 -0.87
C ARG A 37 1.81 7.96 -2.01
N PHE A 38 1.58 9.22 -2.33
CA PHE A 38 2.16 9.89 -3.49
C PHE A 38 2.30 11.39 -3.25
N VAL A 39 3.00 12.08 -4.15
CA VAL A 39 3.01 13.55 -4.17
C VAL A 39 2.01 14.05 -5.19
N ASP A 40 1.20 15.02 -4.81
CA ASP A 40 0.35 15.73 -5.75
C ASP A 40 1.12 16.81 -6.54
N GLU A 41 0.40 17.50 -7.41
CA GLU A 41 0.94 18.60 -8.22
C GLU A 41 1.46 19.79 -7.40
N TYR A 42 0.99 19.94 -6.15
CA TYR A 42 1.41 21.00 -5.23
C TYR A 42 2.62 20.60 -4.38
N ARG A 43 3.24 19.46 -4.69
CA ARG A 43 4.37 18.89 -3.94
C ARG A 43 4.00 18.47 -2.51
N ILE A 44 2.73 18.20 -2.25
CA ILE A 44 2.24 17.76 -0.94
C ILE A 44 2.10 16.25 -0.95
N LEU A 45 2.59 15.64 0.13
CA LEU A 45 2.41 14.22 0.39
C LEU A 45 0.92 13.93 0.63
N GLN A 46 0.33 13.11 -0.23
CA GLN A 46 -1.04 12.63 -0.13
C GLN A 46 -1.07 11.14 0.23
N GLU A 47 -2.00 10.79 1.11
CA GLU A 47 -2.36 9.41 1.43
C GLU A 47 -3.87 9.27 1.16
N ARG A 48 -4.25 8.35 0.28
CA ARG A 48 -5.65 8.19 -0.16
C ARG A 48 -6.12 6.78 0.11
N PHE A 49 -7.14 6.62 0.95
CA PHE A 49 -7.77 5.31 1.10
C PHE A 49 -8.39 4.87 -0.23
N PHE A 50 -7.94 3.73 -0.74
CA PHE A 50 -8.29 3.28 -2.08
C PHE A 50 -9.29 2.12 -2.07
N ALA A 51 -9.01 1.10 -1.26
CA ALA A 51 -9.87 -0.07 -1.16
C ALA A 51 -9.73 -0.77 0.18
N LEU A 52 -10.83 -1.41 0.60
CA LEU A 52 -10.88 -2.45 1.61
C LEU A 52 -11.46 -3.69 0.92
N ILE A 53 -10.74 -4.80 0.98
CA ILE A 53 -11.02 -5.99 0.17
C ILE A 53 -11.08 -7.19 1.09
N HIS A 54 -12.13 -7.99 0.99
CA HIS A 54 -12.18 -9.27 1.66
C HIS A 54 -11.16 -10.23 1.05
N VAL A 55 -10.37 -10.84 1.92
CA VAL A 55 -9.40 -11.88 1.54
C VAL A 55 -9.77 -13.17 2.23
N THR A 56 -9.42 -14.31 1.62
CA THR A 56 -9.73 -15.61 2.21
C THR A 56 -8.86 -15.91 3.43
N ASN A 57 -7.68 -15.31 3.50
CA ASN A 57 -6.74 -15.36 4.61
C ASN A 57 -5.68 -14.25 4.44
N THR A 58 -4.95 -13.95 5.52
CA THR A 58 -3.87 -12.95 5.57
C THR A 58 -2.48 -13.53 5.27
N LYS A 59 -2.38 -14.67 4.58
CA LYS A 59 -1.07 -15.20 4.17
C LYS A 59 -0.48 -14.30 3.08
N ALA A 60 0.83 -14.10 3.14
CA ALA A 60 1.58 -13.26 2.20
C ALA A 60 1.27 -13.57 0.72
N ALA A 61 1.12 -14.85 0.36
CA ALA A 61 0.80 -15.26 -1.02
C ALA A 61 -0.57 -14.73 -1.46
N THR A 62 -1.60 -14.90 -0.63
CA THR A 62 -2.96 -14.42 -0.93
C THR A 62 -3.00 -12.89 -1.00
N LEU A 63 -2.36 -12.18 -0.07
CA LEU A 63 -2.30 -10.72 -0.10
C LEU A 63 -1.59 -10.21 -1.35
N LYS A 64 -0.47 -10.82 -1.73
CA LYS A 64 0.29 -10.45 -2.94
C LYS A 64 -0.53 -10.64 -4.22
N GLU A 65 -1.24 -11.75 -4.35
CA GLU A 65 -2.09 -12.03 -5.51
C GLU A 65 -3.24 -11.02 -5.61
N VAL A 66 -3.94 -10.78 -4.49
CA VAL A 66 -5.04 -9.81 -4.42
C VAL A 66 -4.54 -8.41 -4.74
N LEU A 67 -3.40 -8.00 -4.19
CA LEU A 67 -2.78 -6.70 -4.45
C LEU A 67 -2.41 -6.56 -5.93
N SER A 68 -1.75 -7.56 -6.51
CA SER A 68 -1.32 -7.54 -7.92
C SER A 68 -2.51 -7.44 -8.87
N SER A 69 -3.58 -8.18 -8.58
CA SER A 69 -4.85 -8.13 -9.30
C SER A 69 -5.51 -6.75 -9.18
N LEU A 70 -5.51 -6.16 -7.98
CA LEU A 70 -6.11 -4.85 -7.73
C LEU A 70 -5.36 -3.72 -8.44
N LEU A 71 -4.02 -3.71 -8.39
CA LEU A 71 -3.19 -2.72 -9.06
C LEU A 71 -3.42 -2.79 -10.58
N SER A 72 -3.42 -4.00 -11.14
CA SER A 72 -3.66 -4.24 -12.57
C SER A 72 -5.07 -3.79 -12.98
N LYS A 73 -6.09 -4.15 -12.20
CA LYS A 73 -7.50 -3.79 -12.44
C LYS A 73 -7.72 -2.27 -12.46
N HIS A 74 -6.94 -1.53 -11.69
CA HIS A 74 -7.04 -0.08 -11.58
C HIS A 74 -5.95 0.67 -12.35
N ALA A 75 -5.25 0.00 -13.26
CA ALA A 75 -4.23 0.57 -14.13
C ALA A 75 -3.11 1.31 -13.38
N PHE A 76 -2.75 0.82 -12.19
CA PHE A 76 -1.52 1.25 -11.53
C PHE A 76 -0.32 0.67 -12.24
N ASP A 77 0.60 1.53 -12.66
CA ASP A 77 1.85 1.09 -13.24
C ASP A 77 2.82 0.64 -12.13
N VAL A 78 3.17 -0.64 -12.14
CA VAL A 78 4.12 -1.23 -11.20
C VAL A 78 5.53 -0.62 -11.38
N GLN A 79 5.88 -0.08 -12.55
CA GLN A 79 7.14 0.65 -12.77
C GLN A 79 7.20 1.98 -12.01
N ASN A 80 6.05 2.50 -11.60
CA ASN A 80 5.94 3.71 -10.78
C ASN A 80 5.87 3.41 -9.28
N LEU A 81 5.74 2.15 -8.89
CA LEU A 81 5.74 1.72 -7.50
C LEU A 81 7.16 1.76 -6.92
N ARG A 82 7.36 2.57 -5.88
CA ARG A 82 8.67 2.78 -5.23
C ARG A 82 8.83 2.03 -3.92
N GLY A 83 7.75 1.64 -3.28
CA GLY A 83 7.80 0.97 -1.98
C GLY A 83 6.46 0.41 -1.56
N GLN A 84 6.51 -0.55 -0.65
CA GLN A 84 5.34 -1.20 -0.07
C GLN A 84 5.56 -1.29 1.45
N GLY A 85 4.60 -0.81 2.24
CA GLY A 85 4.57 -0.95 3.69
C GLY A 85 3.41 -1.85 4.10
N TYR A 86 3.64 -2.79 5.02
CA TYR A 86 2.65 -3.73 5.52
C TYR A 86 2.59 -3.62 7.06
N ASP A 87 1.42 -3.36 7.62
CA ASP A 87 1.20 -3.40 9.09
C ASP A 87 0.55 -4.74 9.45
N GLY A 88 1.23 -5.56 10.28
CA GLY A 88 0.85 -6.98 10.49
C GLY A 88 1.99 -8.01 10.36
N ALA A 89 3.24 -7.61 10.61
CA ALA A 89 4.47 -8.39 10.38
C ALA A 89 4.68 -9.67 11.25
N SER A 90 3.62 -10.32 11.73
CA SER A 90 3.69 -11.66 12.33
C SER A 90 3.52 -12.78 11.30
N ASN A 91 2.65 -12.63 10.29
CA ASN A 91 2.31 -13.72 9.34
C ASN A 91 3.14 -13.76 8.05
N MET A 92 3.97 -12.74 7.79
CA MET A 92 4.88 -12.73 6.65
C MET A 92 6.27 -13.34 6.95
N ARG A 93 6.44 -14.05 8.08
CA ARG A 93 7.71 -14.70 8.48
C ARG A 93 8.10 -15.93 7.67
N GLY A 94 7.21 -16.45 6.82
CA GLY A 94 7.46 -17.64 6.00
C GLY A 94 7.78 -17.29 4.54
N SER A 95 9.05 -17.42 4.16
CA SER A 95 9.58 -17.32 2.79
C SER A 95 9.77 -15.91 2.23
N SER A 96 10.90 -15.30 2.59
CA SER A 96 11.78 -14.55 1.70
C SER A 96 11.20 -13.43 0.81
N MET A 97 10.15 -12.72 1.23
CA MET A 97 9.71 -11.48 0.55
C MET A 97 9.13 -10.40 1.49
N ALA A 98 9.18 -10.62 2.80
CA ALA A 98 8.54 -9.77 3.81
C ALA A 98 9.49 -8.80 4.53
N CYS A 99 10.79 -9.01 4.37
CA CYS A 99 11.82 -8.20 5.02
C CYS A 99 12.97 -7.93 4.04
N LYS A 100 12.61 -7.67 2.77
CA LYS A 100 13.45 -6.88 1.88
C LYS A 100 12.67 -5.63 1.54
N LEU A 101 12.64 -4.76 2.56
CA LEU A 101 12.80 -3.33 2.44
C LEU A 101 13.77 -3.11 1.26
N PHE A 102 13.25 -2.89 0.05
CA PHE A 102 14.10 -2.65 -1.11
C PHE A 102 14.69 -1.27 -0.88
N PHE A 103 15.88 -1.28 -0.30
CA PHE A 103 16.79 -0.15 -0.18
C PHE A 103 16.94 0.46 -1.57
N LEU A 104 16.27 1.57 -1.79
CA LEU A 104 16.88 2.67 -2.53
C LEU A 104 17.33 3.62 -1.43
N GLU A 105 18.65 3.79 -1.32
CA GLU A 105 19.27 4.73 -0.40
C GLU A 105 18.48 6.05 -0.43
N ASN A 106 18.08 6.53 0.76
CA ASN A 106 17.35 7.78 1.06
C ASN A 106 15.85 7.72 1.40
N VAL A 107 15.27 6.58 1.79
CA VAL A 107 13.89 6.58 2.33
C VAL A 107 13.81 5.90 3.71
N HIS A 108 13.74 6.71 4.77
CA HIS A 108 13.34 6.24 6.10
C HIS A 108 11.87 5.78 6.06
N MET A 109 11.62 4.47 6.17
CA MET A 109 10.29 3.91 6.41
C MET A 109 10.10 3.64 7.90
N ARG A 110 8.98 4.11 8.47
CA ARG A 110 8.51 3.78 9.83
C ARG A 110 7.26 2.91 9.76
N ILE A 111 7.22 1.93 10.65
CA ILE A 111 6.12 1.00 10.96
C ILE A 111 4.82 1.79 11.16
N MET A 112 3.73 1.35 10.55
CA MET A 112 2.42 1.99 10.66
C MET A 112 1.61 1.53 11.87
N SER A 113 2.23 1.47 13.07
CA SER A 113 1.41 1.35 14.28
C SER A 113 0.82 2.72 14.62
N THR A 114 -0.49 2.88 14.42
CA THR A 114 -1.48 3.81 15.03
C THR A 114 -1.09 5.26 15.40
N ALA A 115 0.07 5.80 15.04
CA ALA A 115 0.50 7.14 15.42
C ALA A 115 1.17 7.87 14.24
N MET A 116 0.60 9.03 13.92
CA MET A 116 0.95 9.93 12.84
C MET A 116 2.38 10.51 12.90
N LEU A 117 2.82 10.94 11.70
CA LEU A 117 3.77 12.01 11.36
C LEU A 117 5.25 11.88 11.80
N ILE A 118 6.14 11.90 10.81
CA ILE A 118 7.10 13.00 10.55
C ILE A 118 7.95 12.57 9.34
N ALA A 119 7.90 13.43 8.31
CA ALA A 119 8.87 13.62 7.23
C ALA A 119 9.63 12.40 6.67
N CYS A 120 9.38 12.05 5.40
CA CYS A 120 10.52 11.76 4.52
C CYS A 120 10.18 11.98 3.05
N ASN A 121 11.09 12.71 2.40
CA ASN A 121 11.05 13.31 1.08
C ASN A 121 10.52 12.41 -0.03
N LEU A 122 9.43 12.87 -0.65
CA LEU A 122 9.22 12.66 -2.07
C LEU A 122 9.76 13.90 -2.79
N ARG A 123 11.00 13.82 -3.26
CA ARG A 123 11.55 14.73 -4.28
C ARG A 123 11.56 14.00 -5.61
#